data_AF-A0A9D5UAM0-F1
#
_entry.id   AF-A0A9D5UAM0-F1
#
_cell.length_a   1.000
_cell.length_b   1.000
_cell.length_c   1.000
_cell.angle_alpha   90.00
_cell.angle_beta   90.00
_cell.angle_gamma   90.00
#
_symmetry.space_group_name_H-M   'P 1'
#
loop_
_entity.id
_entity.type
_entity.pdbx_description
1 polymer ?
#
loop_
_entity_poly.entity_id
_entity_poly.type
_entity_poly.pdbx_seq_one_letter_code
_entity_poly.pdbx_strand_id
1 'polypeptide(L)' 'MWCVRGDGEHEHTVFDFTPNRKQDGPMKFLHGYRGYLQADAYTGYDRLYRSGEIVEGVLGACAPEVL' A
#
# COMPACT_ATOMS: atom_id res chain seq x y z
N MET A 1 -13.73 -1.52 -2.90
CA MET A 1 -12.83 -1.15 -4.02
C MET A 1 -11.70 -0.33 -3.46
N TRP A 2 -10.48 -0.60 -3.90
CA TRP A 2 -9.31 0.25 -3.66
C TRP A 2 -8.59 0.51 -4.98
N CYS A 3 -7.84 1.60 -4.98
CA CYS A 3 -7.03 2.05 -6.11
C CYS A 3 -5.59 2.13 -5.62
N VAL A 4 -4.67 1.47 -6.32
CA VAL A 4 -3.24 1.57 -6.08
C VAL A 4 -2.62 2.24 -7.29
N ARG A 5 -1.79 3.26 -7.04
CA ARG A 5 -1.02 3.96 -8.06
C ARG A 5 0.45 3.65 -7.82
N GLY A 6 1.14 3.18 -8.85
CA GLY A 6 2.59 3.04 -8.80
C GLY A 6 3.30 4.39 -8.89
N ASP A 7 4.62 4.36 -8.75
CA ASP A 7 5.49 5.53 -8.78
C ASP A 7 5.77 6.02 -10.21
N GLY A 8 6.72 6.95 -10.35
CA GLY A 8 7.11 7.50 -11.65
C GLY A 8 7.81 6.50 -12.58
N GLU A 9 8.35 5.40 -12.05
CA GLU A 9 8.91 4.32 -12.88
C GLU A 9 7.83 3.30 -13.30
N HIS A 10 6.77 3.19 -12.51
CA HIS A 10 5.66 2.27 -12.73
C HIS A 10 4.31 3.01 -12.71
N GLU A 11 4.03 3.82 -13.73
CA GLU A 11 2.85 4.69 -13.82
C GLU A 11 1.52 3.94 -14.09
N HIS A 12 1.30 2.84 -13.37
CA HIS A 12 0.09 2.04 -13.47
C HIS A 12 -0.86 2.36 -12.33
N THR A 13 -2.16 2.41 -12.66
CA THR A 13 -3.23 2.49 -11.68
C THR A 13 -4.01 1.18 -11.74
N VAL A 14 -4.03 0.47 -10.62
CA VAL A 14 -4.72 -0.81 -10.47
C VAL A 14 -5.92 -0.63 -9.56
N PHE A 15 -7.07 -1.09 -10.03
CA PHE A 15 -8.30 -1.13 -9.24
C PHE A 15 -8.58 -2.58 -8.86
N ASP A 16 -8.73 -2.82 -7.56
CA ASP A 16 -9.09 -4.14 -7.06
C ASP A 16 -10.34 -4.03 -6.16
N PHE A 17 -11.31 -4.89 -6.44
CA PHE A 17 -12.64 -4.86 -5.84
C PHE A 17 -12.88 -6.16 -5.09
N THR A 18 -13.24 -6.00 -3.82
CA THR A 18 -13.84 -7.06 -3.02
C THR A 18 -15.24 -6.64 -2.57
N PRO A 19 -16.17 -7.61 -2.44
CA PRO A 19 -17.55 -7.35 -2.04
C PRO A 19 -17.71 -6.94 -0.58
N ASN A 20 -16.64 -6.90 0.22
CA ASN A 20 -16.63 -6.47 1.61
C ASN A 20 -15.41 -5.61 1.90
N ARG A 21 -15.42 -4.84 3.00
CA ARG A 21 -14.32 -3.93 3.37
C ARG A 21 -13.27 -4.60 4.28
N LYS A 22 -13.13 -5.93 4.21
CA LYS A 22 -12.19 -6.66 5.08
C LYS A 22 -10.76 -6.37 4.66
N GLN A 23 -9.87 -6.41 5.65
CA GLN A 23 -8.42 -6.27 5.47
C GLN A 23 -7.80 -7.33 4.53
N ASP A 24 -8.46 -8.48 4.32
CA ASP A 24 -7.89 -9.63 3.62
C ASP A 24 -7.55 -9.32 2.16
N GLY A 25 -8.31 -8.42 1.52
CA GLY A 25 -8.05 -8.01 0.14
C GLY A 25 -6.76 -7.21 -0.01
N PRO A 26 -6.59 -6.08 0.69
CA PRO A 26 -5.33 -5.34 0.67
C PRO A 26 -4.13 -6.17 1.10
N MET A 27 -4.30 -7.04 2.12
CA MET A 27 -3.25 -7.96 2.57
C MET A 27 -2.79 -8.93 1.47
N LYS A 28 -3.74 -9.45 0.69
CA LYS A 28 -3.42 -10.35 -0.44
C LYS A 28 -2.79 -9.59 -1.60
N PHE A 29 -3.31 -8.40 -1.92
CA PHE A 29 -2.82 -7.59 -3.04
C PHE A 29 -1.39 -7.09 -2.80
N LEU A 30 -1.08 -6.64 -1.58
CA LEU A 30 0.23 -6.10 -1.20
C LEU A 30 1.17 -7.18 -0.63
N HIS A 31 0.84 -8.46 -0.80
CA HIS A 31 1.67 -9.54 -0.31
C HIS A 31 3.07 -9.51 -0.97
N GLY A 32 4.11 -9.34 -0.15
CA GLY A 32 5.49 -9.23 -0.60
C GLY A 32 5.89 -7.86 -1.14
N TYR A 33 4.99 -6.86 -1.09
CA TYR A 33 5.35 -5.47 -1.39
C TYR A 33 6.34 -4.95 -0.34
N ARG A 34 7.35 -4.20 -0.81
CA ARG A 34 8.34 -3.54 0.03
C ARG A 34 8.50 -2.10 -0.42
N GLY A 35 8.58 -1.17 0.52
CA GLY A 35 8.70 0.26 0.22
C GLY A 35 7.62 1.10 0.89
N TYR A 36 7.21 2.18 0.26
CA TYR A 36 6.30 3.16 0.85
C TYR A 36 4.85 2.90 0.46
N LEU A 37 3.98 2.80 1.45
CA LEU A 37 2.54 2.69 1.24
C LEU A 37 1.83 3.85 1.95
N GLN A 38 1.27 4.75 1.15
CA GLN A 38 0.34 5.77 1.63
C GLN A 38 -1.10 5.21 1.53
N ALA A 39 -1.83 5.25 2.64
CA ALA A 39 -3.22 4.80 2.73
C ALA A 39 -4.12 5.91 3.29
N ASP A 40 -5.44 5.71 3.27
CA ASP A 40 -6.46 6.63 3.76
C ASP A 40 -6.60 6.63 5.31
N ALA A 41 -5.58 6.14 6.02
CA ALA A 41 -5.56 5.91 7.47
C ALA A 41 -6.64 4.93 7.98
N TYR A 42 -7.19 4.06 7.12
CA TYR A 42 -8.03 2.95 7.55
C TYR A 42 -7.22 1.92 8.35
N THR A 43 -7.67 1.59 9.57
CA THR A 43 -7.00 0.64 10.49
C THR A 43 -6.84 -0.77 9.94
N GLY A 44 -7.52 -1.11 8.84
CA GLY A 44 -7.31 -2.37 8.12
C GLY A 44 -5.89 -2.52 7.53
N TYR A 45 -5.14 -1.42 7.37
CA TYR A 45 -3.77 -1.42 6.85
C TYR A 45 -2.70 -1.65 7.92
N ASP A 46 -3.02 -1.51 9.22
CA ASP A 46 -2.07 -1.59 10.33
C ASP A 46 -1.20 -2.86 10.32
N ARG A 47 -1.73 -3.99 9.83
CA ARG A 47 -0.96 -5.24 9.76
C ARG A 47 0.17 -5.19 8.73
N LEU A 48 0.03 -4.42 7.66
CA LEU A 48 1.03 -4.31 6.60
C LEU A 48 2.31 -3.65 7.10
N TYR A 49 2.19 -2.72 8.06
CA TYR A 49 3.33 -1.99 8.61
C TYR A 49 4.08 -2.77 9.70
N ARG A 50 3.51 -3.86 10.24
CA ARG A 50 4.12 -4.60 11.37
C ARG A 50 5.40 -5.34 11.03
N SER A 51 5.60 -5.74 9.78
CA SER A 51 6.83 -6.44 9.36
C SER A 51 8.02 -5.50 9.19
N GLY A 52 7.79 -4.19 9.08
CA GLY A 52 8.82 -3.19 8.74
C GLY A 52 9.24 -3.20 7.27
N GLU A 53 8.69 -4.09 6.45
CA GLU A 53 8.94 -4.13 4.99
C GLU A 53 8.23 -3.00 4.26
N ILE A 54 7.13 -2.52 4.85
CA ILE A 54 6.33 -1.42 4.35
C ILE A 54 6.44 -0.25 5.32
N VAL A 55 6.84 0.90 4.80
CA VAL A 55 6.89 2.17 5.54
C VAL A 55 5.62 2.95 5.22
N GLU A 56 4.92 3.42 6.26
CA GLU A 56 3.77 4.29 6.08
C GLU A 56 4.22 5.64 5.49
N GLY A 57 3.68 5.99 4.33
CA GLY A 57 3.97 7.25 3.65
C GLY A 57 3.04 8.37 4.10
N VAL A 58 3.59 9.57 4.31
CA VAL A 58 2.81 10.81 4.47
C VAL A 58 2.74 11.58 3.16
N LEU A 59 1.73 12.43 3.00
CA LEU A 59 1.55 13.25 1.80
C LEU A 59 2.83 14.06 1.50
N GLY A 60 3.45 13.83 0.33
CA GLY A 60 4.68 14.50 -0.09
C GLY A 60 5.98 13.83 0.36
N ALA A 61 5.92 12.65 1.01
CA ALA A 61 7.11 11.84 1.27
C ALA A 61 7.71 11.33 -0.04
N CYS A 62 8.98 11.67 -0.30
CA CYS A 62 9.79 11.06 -1.34
C CYS A 62 10.55 9.89 -0.72
N ALA A 63 10.53 8.72 -1.35
CA ALA A 63 11.27 7.56 -0.86
C ALA A 63 12.78 7.87 -0.83
N PRO A 64 13.47 7.82 0.33
CA PRO A 64 14.90 7.57 0.30
C PRO A 64 15.13 6.23 -0.38
N GLU A 65 16.13 6.14 -1.26
CA GLU A 65 16.54 4.91 -1.91
C GLU A 65 16.69 3.81 -0.84
N VAL A 66 15.79 2.82 -0.89
CA VAL A 66 15.86 1.65 -0.03
C VAL A 66 17.01 0.79 -0.56
N LEU A 67 18.17 0.88 0.11
CA LEU A 67 19.31 -0.03 -0.06
C LEU A 67 18.95 -1.48 0.24
#